data_AF-A0A351YVS7-F1
#
_entry.id   AF-A0A351YVS7-F1
#
_cell.length_a   1.000
_cell.length_b   1.000
_cell.length_c   1.000
_cell.angle_alpha   90.00
_cell.angle_beta   90.00
_cell.angle_gamma   90.00
#
_symmetry.space_group_name_H-M   'P 1'
#
loop_
_entity.id
_entity.type
_entity.pdbx_description
1 polymer ?
#
loop_
_entity_poly.entity_id
_entity_poly.type
_entity_poly.pdbx_seq_one_letter_code
_entity_poly.pdbx_strand_id
1 'polypeptide(L)' 'MNDKRLNNTIYIMYLVTENYKRAHSLTTEQFLSLDKKYHIINFVGECPDIFDSMNEHEMIEEIDQYVAQYQ' A
#
# COMPACT_ATOMS: atom_id res chain seq x y z
N MET A 1 -15.00 9.49 12.14
CA MET A 1 -14.02 9.64 11.05
C MET A 1 -14.65 10.57 10.02
N ASN A 2 -14.02 11.68 9.65
CA ASN A 2 -14.57 12.66 8.71
C ASN A 2 -14.44 12.12 7.27
N ASP A 3 -15.45 12.31 6.41
CA ASP A 3 -15.48 11.81 5.01
C ASP A 3 -14.22 12.19 4.23
N LYS A 4 -13.65 13.37 4.50
CA LYS A 4 -12.38 13.82 3.90
C LYS A 4 -11.20 12.91 4.27
N ARG A 5 -11.12 12.44 5.51
CA ARG A 5 -10.05 11.55 5.97
C ARG A 5 -10.20 10.17 5.34
N LEU A 6 -11.43 9.65 5.27
CA LEU A 6 -11.72 8.38 4.62
C LEU A 6 -11.35 8.41 3.13
N ASN A 7 -11.73 9.47 2.42
CA ASN A 7 -11.40 9.62 0.99
C ASN A 7 -9.89 9.70 0.75
N ASN A 8 -9.14 10.39 1.62
CA ASN A 8 -7.69 10.41 1.55
C ASN A 8 -7.10 9.01 1.77
N THR A 9 -7.58 8.27 2.77
CA THR A 9 -7.11 6.90 3.04
C THR A 9 -7.33 5.98 1.83
N ILE A 10 -8.52 6.01 1.22
CA ILE A 10 -8.83 5.20 0.03
C ILE A 10 -7.91 5.59 -1.15
N TYR A 11 -7.68 6.89 -1.33
CA TYR A 11 -6.78 7.38 -2.38
C TYR A 11 -5.34 6.88 -2.18
N ILE A 12 -4.83 6.94 -0.95
CA ILE A 12 -3.49 6.46 -0.60
C ILE A 12 -3.36 4.95 -0.79
N MET A 13 -4.35 4.17 -0.35
CA MET A 13 -4.39 2.72 -0.60
C MET A 13 -4.32 2.39 -2.10
N TYR A 14 -5.07 3.14 -2.93
CA TYR A 14 -5.03 2.99 -4.39
C TYR A 14 -3.66 3.35 -4.96
N LEU A 15 -3.09 4.49 -4.56
CA LEU A 15 -1.80 4.97 -5.04
C LEU A 15 -0.69 3.96 -4.73
N VAL A 16 -0.65 3.48 -3.49
CA VAL A 16 0.28 2.44 -3.03
C VAL A 16 0.12 1.18 -3.87
N THR A 17 -1.11 0.71 -4.08
CA THR A 17 -1.39 -0.49 -4.86
C THR A 17 -0.85 -0.38 -6.29
N GLU A 18 -1.10 0.75 -6.96
CA GLU A 18 -0.68 0.94 -8.35
C GLU A 18 0.85 1.13 -8.47
N ASN A 19 1.46 1.85 -7.53
CA ASN A 19 2.91 2.03 -7.49
C ASN A 19 3.63 0.69 -7.27
N TYR A 20 3.17 -0.10 -6.30
CA TYR A 20 3.75 -1.41 -5.99
C TYR A 20 3.58 -2.38 -7.17
N LYS A 21 2.39 -2.43 -7.78
CA LYS A 21 2.16 -3.24 -8.98
C LYS A 21 3.08 -2.86 -10.12
N ARG A 22 3.28 -1.56 -10.37
CA ARG A 22 4.17 -1.07 -11.43
C ARG A 22 5.61 -1.47 -11.16
N ALA A 23 6.10 -1.26 -9.94
CA ALA A 23 7.48 -1.54 -9.55
C ALA A 23 7.85 -3.03 -9.69
N HIS A 24 6.93 -3.93 -9.31
CA HIS A 24 7.16 -5.38 -9.35
C HIS A 24 6.54 -6.07 -10.56
N SER A 25 6.05 -5.31 -11.55
CA SER A 25 5.37 -5.84 -12.75
C SER A 25 4.24 -6.83 -12.44
N LEU A 26 3.43 -6.53 -11.42
CA LEU A 26 2.35 -7.40 -10.95
C LEU A 26 1.04 -7.11 -11.66
N THR A 27 0.29 -8.17 -11.95
CA THR A 27 -1.14 -8.06 -12.27
C THR A 27 -1.95 -7.75 -11.01
N THR A 28 -3.19 -7.29 -11.20
CA THR A 28 -4.12 -7.09 -10.07
C THR A 28 -4.34 -8.39 -9.28
N GLU A 29 -4.47 -9.55 -9.94
CA GLU A 29 -4.67 -10.83 -9.25
C GLU A 29 -3.45 -11.25 -8.41
N GLN A 30 -2.24 -10.99 -8.93
CA GLN A 30 -1.00 -11.24 -8.18
C GLN A 30 -0.91 -10.34 -6.95
N PHE A 31 -1.21 -9.05 -7.10
CA PHE A 31 -1.24 -8.13 -5.97
C PHE A 31 -2.30 -8.53 -4.93
N LEU A 32 -3.52 -8.85 -5.35
CA LEU A 32 -4.58 -9.32 -4.45
C LEU A 32 -4.17 -10.59 -3.68
N SER A 33 -3.38 -11.48 -4.31
CA SER A 33 -2.85 -12.67 -3.63
C SER A 33 -1.81 -12.31 -2.57
N LEU A 34 -0.96 -11.30 -2.83
CA LEU A 34 -0.01 -10.78 -1.85
C LEU A 34 -0.73 -10.05 -0.72
N ASP A 35 -1.68 -9.18 -1.04
CA ASP A 35 -2.49 -8.45 -0.06
C ASP A 35 -3.28 -9.42 0.84
N LYS A 36 -3.84 -10.49 0.27
CA LYS A 36 -4.49 -11.53 1.08
C LYS A 36 -3.52 -12.23 2.05
N LYS A 37 -2.25 -12.39 1.67
CA LYS A 37 -1.23 -13.06 2.47
C LYS A 37 -0.64 -12.15 3.55
N TYR A 38 -0.37 -10.89 3.22
CA TYR A 38 0.39 -9.97 4.06
C TYR A 38 -0.42 -8.79 4.59
N HIS A 39 -1.67 -8.60 4.13
CA HIS A 39 -2.56 -7.50 4.54
C HIS A 39 -1.97 -6.11 4.27
N ILE A 40 -1.41 -5.91 3.07
CA ILE A 40 -0.71 -4.67 2.66
C ILE A 40 -1.66 -3.45 2.70
N ILE A 41 -2.87 -3.58 2.15
CA ILE A 41 -3.85 -2.48 2.14
C ILE A 41 -4.26 -2.11 3.57
N ASN A 42 -4.40 -3.10 4.46
CA ASN A 42 -4.73 -2.84 5.86
C ASN A 42 -3.59 -2.10 6.56
N PHE A 43 -2.34 -2.52 6.35
CA PHE A 43 -1.16 -1.83 6.86
C PHE A 43 -1.15 -0.36 6.45
N VAL A 44 -1.35 -0.06 5.16
CA VAL A 44 -1.46 1.31 4.64
C VAL A 44 -2.63 2.06 5.28
N GLY A 45 -3.75 1.37 5.50
CA GLY A 45 -4.96 1.94 6.10
C GLY A 45 -4.83 2.31 7.57
N GLU A 46 -3.92 1.67 8.30
CA GLU A 46 -3.62 1.99 9.69
C GLU A 46 -2.78 3.28 9.82
N CYS A 47 -1.95 3.59 8.83
CA CYS A 47 -1.06 4.75 8.82
C CYS A 47 -1.08 5.59 7.52
N PRO A 48 -2.25 5.99 6.98
CA PRO A 48 -2.34 6.68 5.70
C PRO A 48 -1.61 8.03 5.67
N ASP A 49 -1.52 8.71 6.81
CA ASP A 49 -0.83 10.00 6.92
C ASP A 49 0.70 9.87 6.74
N ILE A 50 1.27 8.70 7.08
CA ILE A 50 2.70 8.41 6.86
C ILE A 50 2.94 8.20 5.36
N PHE A 51 2.12 7.38 4.72
CA PHE A 51 2.21 7.13 3.29
C PHE A 51 1.95 8.41 2.46
N ASP A 52 1.04 9.30 2.87
CA ASP A 52 0.81 10.59 2.19
C ASP A 52 2.05 11.51 2.18
N SER A 53 2.97 11.33 3.15
CA SER A 53 4.23 12.07 3.21
C SER A 53 5.38 11.47 2.39
N MET A 54 5.19 10.25 1.87
CA MET A 54 6.19 9.50 1.13
C MET A 54 6.10 9.75 -0.38
N ASN A 55 7.24 9.66 -1.07
CA ASN A 55 7.26 9.55 -2.53
C ASN A 55 7.07 8.10 -2.99
N GLU A 56 6.91 7.89 -4.31
CA GLU A 56 6.66 6.56 -4.90
C GLU A 56 7.70 5.51 -4.48
N HIS A 57 8.99 5.85 -4.47
CA HIS A 57 10.07 4.92 -4.10
C HIS A 57 10.00 4.54 -2.61
N GLU A 58 9.80 5.53 -1.74
CA GLU A 58 9.68 5.31 -0.29
C GLU A 58 8.49 4.41 0.05
N MET A 59 7.34 4.60 -0.62
CA MET A 59 6.18 3.74 -0.43
C MET A 59 6.47 2.28 -0.81
N ILE A 60 7.17 2.06 -1.92
CA ILE A 60 7.51 0.71 -2.38
C ILE A 60 8.47 0.04 -1.41
N GLU A 61 9.53 0.74 -0.99
CA GLU A 61 10.50 0.21 -0.03
C GLU A 61 9.88 -0.13 1.33
N GLU A 62 8.98 0.72 1.83
CA GLU A 62 8.28 0.47 3.09
C GLU A 62 7.45 -0.82 3.03
N ILE A 63 6.76 -1.06 1.91
CA ILE A 63 5.96 -2.28 1.71
C ILE A 63 6.85 -3.49 1.55
N ASP A 64 7.96 -3.38 0.81
CA ASP A 64 8.93 -4.47 0.67
C ASP A 64 9.53 -4.87 2.02
N GLN A 65 9.90 -3.88 2.85
CA GLN A 65 10.38 -4.11 4.21
C GLN A 65 9.29 -4.76 5.08
N TYR A 66 8.05 -4.29 4.98
CA TYR A 66 6.92 -4.88 5.69
C TYR A 66 6.70 -6.35 5.27
N VAL A 67 6.66 -6.64 3.97
CA VAL A 67 6.46 -8.01 3.46
C VAL A 67 7.63 -8.92 3.83
N ALA A 68 8.86 -8.42 3.82
CA ALA A 68 10.05 -9.19 4.20
C ALA A 68 10.03 -9.65 5.67
N GLN A 69 9.31 -8.97 6.57
CA GLN A 69 9.15 -9.40 7.98
C GLN A 69 8.31 -10.68 8.13
N TYR A 70 7.55 -11.07 7.11
CA TYR A 70 6.67 -12.25 7.10
C TYR A 70 7.18 -13.39 6.19
N GLN A 71 8.43 -13.29 5.71
CA GLN A 71 9.10 -14.35 4.94
C GLN A 71 9.89 -15.29 5.86
#